data_AF-A0A399PJH7-F1
#
_entry.id   AF-A0A399PJH7-F1
#
_cell.length_a   1.000
_cell.length_b   1.000
_cell.length_c   1.000
_cell.angle_alpha   90.00
_cell.angle_beta   90.00
_cell.angle_gamma   90.00
#
_symmetry.space_group_name_H-M   'P 1'
#
loop_
_entity.id
_entity.type
_entity.pdbx_description
1 polymer ?
#
loop_
_entity_poly.entity_id
_entity_poly.type
_entity_poly.pdbx_seq_one_letter_code
_entity_poly.pdbx_strand_id
1 'polypeptide(L)'
;AADPVVDAALVGRLLDARVVTVPLPALRALVSASWRLRVQRTDPGWIDIAANVPVMSTARAREVLGWTPTHTAEEVLAEFGRTFVHRTGREGSAPLAG
;
A
#
# COMPACT_ATOMS: atom_id res chain seq x y z
N ALA A 1 9.51 6.11 2.15
CA ALA A 1 10.66 6.12 1.21
C ALA A 1 10.59 7.36 0.33
N ALA A 2 9.52 7.52 -0.45
CA ALA A 2 9.09 8.82 -0.96
C ALA A 2 8.13 9.48 0.03
N ASP A 3 8.14 10.81 0.08
CA ASP A 3 7.16 11.62 0.80
C ASP A 3 5.96 11.92 -0.12
N PRO A 4 4.75 12.15 0.41
CA PRO A 4 4.35 12.00 1.81
C PRO A 4 4.24 10.52 2.25
N VAL A 5 4.16 10.27 3.55
CA VAL A 5 3.83 8.94 4.09
C VAL A 5 2.44 8.51 3.60
N VAL A 6 2.32 7.26 3.15
CA VAL A 6 1.04 6.71 2.70
C VAL A 6 0.19 6.36 3.92
N ASP A 7 -0.78 7.22 4.21
CA ASP A 7 -1.78 7.02 5.26
C ASP A 7 -3.18 6.82 4.69
N ALA A 8 -4.14 6.50 5.56
CA ALA A 8 -5.53 6.27 5.15
C ALA A 8 -6.17 7.51 4.50
N ALA A 9 -5.77 8.72 4.90
CA ALA A 9 -6.30 9.96 4.36
C ALA A 9 -5.82 10.20 2.92
N LEU A 10 -4.55 9.96 2.63
CA LEU A 10 -3.99 10.02 1.28
C LEU A 10 -4.67 9.01 0.37
N VAL A 11 -4.81 7.76 0.81
CA VAL A 11 -5.49 6.72 0.04
C VAL A 11 -6.95 7.08 -0.21
N GLY A 12 -7.66 7.60 0.80
CA GLY A 12 -9.04 8.07 0.65
C GLY A 12 -9.17 9.17 -0.41
N ARG A 13 -8.29 10.18 -0.40
CA ARG A 13 -8.28 11.24 -1.43
C ARG A 13 -8.01 10.69 -2.83
N LEU A 14 -7.01 9.81 -2.96
CA LEU A 14 -6.62 9.24 -4.25
C LEU A 14 -7.69 8.35 -4.89
N LEU A 15 -8.51 7.70 -4.05
CA LEU A 15 -9.59 6.82 -4.50
C LEU A 15 -10.96 7.50 -4.54
N ASP A 16 -11.05 8.81 -4.22
CA ASP A 16 -12.30 9.52 -3.99
C ASP A 16 -13.25 8.76 -3.02
N ALA A 17 -12.66 8.22 -1.96
CA ALA A 17 -13.30 7.30 -1.03
C ALA A 17 -13.39 7.88 0.38
N ARG A 18 -14.48 7.52 1.09
CA ARG A 18 -14.67 7.91 2.48
C ARG A 18 -13.85 7.00 3.41
N VAL A 19 -12.97 7.62 4.19
CA VAL A 19 -12.24 6.93 5.27
C VAL A 19 -13.18 6.74 6.47
N VAL A 20 -13.29 5.50 6.96
CA VAL A 20 -14.09 5.15 8.13
C VAL A 20 -13.19 4.45 9.15
N THR A 21 -13.25 4.90 10.40
CA THR A 21 -12.57 4.25 11.51
C THR A 21 -13.40 3.07 12.00
N VAL A 22 -12.77 1.90 12.09
CA VAL A 22 -13.42 0.67 12.55
C VAL A 22 -12.55 0.00 13.62
N PRO A 23 -13.14 -0.69 14.62
CA PRO A 23 -12.37 -1.46 15.57
C PRO A 23 -11.59 -2.58 14.86
N LEU A 24 -10.28 -2.66 15.13
CA LEU A 24 -9.40 -3.66 14.52
C LEU A 24 -9.88 -5.11 14.70
N PRO A 25 -10.39 -5.54 15.89
CA PRO A 25 -10.91 -6.90 16.06
C PRO A 25 -12.11 -7.19 15.16
N ALA A 26 -12.98 -6.20 14.92
CA ALA A 26 -14.15 -6.35 14.07
C ALA A 26 -13.73 -6.49 12.60
N LEU A 27 -12.80 -5.66 12.13
CA LEU A 27 -12.23 -5.76 10.79
C LEU A 27 -11.57 -7.12 10.57
N ARG A 28 -10.75 -7.58 11.54
CA ARG A 28 -10.09 -8.89 11.49
C ARG A 28 -11.09 -10.04 11.41
N ALA A 29 -12.17 -10.00 12.18
CA ALA A 29 -13.22 -11.02 12.15
C ALA A 29 -13.92 -11.09 10.79
N LEU A 30 -14.25 -9.93 10.20
CA LEU A 30 -14.86 -9.86 8.86
C LEU A 30 -13.94 -10.44 7.78
N VAL A 31 -12.66 -10.06 7.79
CA VAL A 31 -11.66 -10.57 6.84
C VAL A 31 -11.43 -12.07 7.01
N SER A 32 -11.43 -12.58 8.24
CA SER A 32 -11.32 -14.02 8.51
C SER A 32 -12.51 -14.80 7.96
N ALA A 33 -13.72 -14.29 8.15
CA ALA A 33 -14.94 -14.91 7.64
C ALA A 33 -14.96 -14.95 6.11
N SER A 34 -14.69 -13.81 5.44
CA SER A 34 -14.69 -13.74 3.98
C SER A 34 -13.59 -14.58 3.33
N TRP A 35 -12.41 -14.70 3.99
CA TRP A 35 -11.34 -15.58 3.54
C TRP A 35 -11.72 -17.07 3.67
N ARG A 36 -12.30 -17.49 4.80
CA ARG A 36 -12.78 -18.87 4.99
C ARG A 36 -13.88 -19.25 3.99
N LEU A 37 -14.72 -18.29 3.64
CA LEU A 37 -15.74 -18.42 2.59
C LEU A 37 -15.18 -18.34 1.17
N ARG A 38 -13.87 -18.15 1.01
CA ARG A 38 -13.17 -17.98 -0.28
C ARG A 38 -13.69 -16.82 -1.13
N VAL A 39 -14.33 -15.82 -0.51
CA VAL A 39 -14.77 -14.59 -1.17
C VAL A 39 -13.56 -13.76 -1.60
N GLN A 40 -12.51 -13.78 -0.80
CA GLN A 40 -11.24 -13.11 -1.09
C GLN A 40 -10.04 -14.03 -0.84
N ARG A 41 -8.93 -13.73 -1.52
CA ARG A 41 -7.67 -14.49 -1.39
C ARG A 41 -6.77 -13.98 -0.25
N THR A 42 -7.08 -12.83 0.33
CA THR A 42 -6.31 -12.21 1.41
C THR A 42 -6.75 -12.75 2.77
N ASP A 43 -5.83 -13.36 3.49
CA ASP A 43 -6.05 -13.88 4.84
C ASP A 43 -5.96 -12.78 5.91
N PRO A 44 -6.48 -12.99 7.13
CA PRO A 44 -6.50 -11.97 8.17
C PRO A 44 -5.11 -11.54 8.69
N GLY A 45 -4.04 -12.31 8.46
CA GLY A 45 -2.69 -11.93 8.85
C GLY A 45 -2.20 -10.65 8.19
N TRP A 46 -2.68 -10.35 6.98
CA TRP A 46 -2.39 -9.07 6.30
C TRP A 46 -2.90 -7.85 7.05
N ILE A 47 -4.00 -7.98 7.81
CA ILE A 47 -4.54 -6.90 8.63
C ILE A 47 -3.63 -6.61 9.82
N ASP A 48 -3.06 -7.66 10.43
CA ASP A 48 -2.11 -7.50 11.54
C ASP A 48 -0.84 -6.81 11.06
N ILE A 49 -0.34 -7.17 9.87
CA ILE A 49 0.83 -6.54 9.25
C ILE A 49 0.55 -5.06 8.97
N ALA A 50 -0.57 -4.75 8.30
CA ALA A 50 -0.94 -3.37 7.98
C ALA A 50 -1.11 -2.50 9.23
N ALA A 51 -1.60 -3.05 10.35
CA ALA A 51 -1.79 -2.33 11.59
C ALA A 51 -0.49 -2.06 12.36
N ASN A 52 0.56 -2.85 12.14
CA ASN A 52 1.81 -2.80 12.92
C ASN A 52 3.05 -2.40 12.10
N VAL A 53 2.91 -2.15 10.79
CA VAL A 53 4.05 -1.79 9.95
C VAL A 53 4.64 -0.43 10.36
N PRO A 54 5.94 -0.36 10.69
CA PRO A 54 6.55 0.90 11.08
C PRO A 54 6.87 1.77 9.86
N VAL A 55 6.80 3.09 10.05
CA VAL A 55 7.27 4.05 9.04
C VAL A 55 8.80 4.11 9.09
N MET A 56 9.45 3.70 7.99
CA MET A 56 10.90 3.71 7.88
C MET A 56 11.45 5.10 7.56
N SER A 57 12.45 5.56 8.33
CA SER A 57 13.22 6.77 8.01
C SER A 57 14.18 6.52 6.85
N THR A 58 14.20 7.46 5.90
CA THR A 58 15.15 7.46 4.76
C THR A 58 16.27 8.49 4.92
N ALA A 59 16.45 9.08 6.11
CA ALA A 59 17.48 10.10 6.38
C ALA A 59 18.89 9.63 5.99
N ARG A 60 19.31 8.45 6.46
CA ARG A 60 20.63 7.89 6.17
C ARG A 60 20.87 7.68 4.67
N ALA A 61 19.85 7.24 3.92
CA ALA A 61 19.98 7.06 2.47
C ALA A 61 20.21 8.40 1.77
N ARG A 62 19.53 9.47 2.21
CA ARG A 62 19.76 10.82 1.69
C ARG A 62 21.15 11.35 2.03
N GLU A 63 21.56 11.22 3.29
CA GLU A 63 22.82 11.78 3.80
C GLU A 63 24.05 11.06 3.27
N VAL A 64 24.03 9.72 3.23
CA VAL A 64 25.21 8.91 2.91
C VAL A 64 25.31 8.64 1.41
N LEU A 65 24.18 8.44 0.74
CA LEU A 65 24.16 8.04 -0.67
C LEU A 65 23.78 9.19 -1.61
N GLY A 66 23.44 10.38 -1.06
CA GLY A 66 22.87 11.47 -1.85
C GLY A 66 21.54 11.10 -2.51
N TRP A 67 20.89 10.03 -2.04
CA TRP A 67 19.70 9.50 -2.70
C TRP A 67 18.51 10.44 -2.50
N THR A 68 17.76 10.71 -3.57
CA THR A 68 16.50 11.46 -3.50
C THR A 68 15.42 10.75 -4.31
N PRO A 69 14.17 10.67 -3.81
CA PRO A 69 13.09 10.05 -4.58
C PRO A 69 12.79 10.87 -5.84
N THR A 70 12.81 10.20 -7.00
CA THR A 70 12.44 10.83 -8.28
C THR A 70 10.93 11.05 -8.41
N HIS A 71 10.14 10.17 -7.78
CA HIS A 71 8.68 10.25 -7.74
C HIS A 71 8.20 10.24 -6.29
N THR A 72 7.20 11.06 -6.01
CA THR A 72 6.49 11.08 -4.72
C THR A 72 5.63 9.83 -4.56
N ALA A 73 5.26 9.50 -3.32
CA ALA A 73 4.37 8.37 -3.07
C ALA A 73 2.99 8.57 -3.72
N GLU A 74 2.51 9.81 -3.74
CA GLU A 74 1.22 10.18 -4.30
C GLU A 74 1.18 10.01 -5.83
N GLU A 75 2.19 10.50 -6.54
CA GLU A 75 2.30 10.33 -8.00
C GLU A 75 2.29 8.86 -8.41
N VAL A 76 3.09 8.04 -7.72
CA VAL A 76 3.19 6.60 -8.01
C VAL A 76 1.85 5.91 -7.77
N LEU A 77 1.16 6.22 -6.67
CA LEU A 77 -0.15 5.62 -6.38
C LEU A 77 -1.23 6.05 -7.37
N ALA A 78 -1.25 7.32 -7.78
CA ALA A 78 -2.19 7.84 -8.77
C ALA A 78 -1.93 7.23 -10.16
N GLU A 79 -0.67 7.07 -10.56
CA GLU A 79 -0.30 6.37 -11.79
C GLU A 79 -0.72 4.90 -11.74
N PHE A 80 -0.38 4.20 -10.66
CA PHE A 80 -0.70 2.80 -10.48
C PHE A 80 -2.21 2.55 -10.53
N GLY A 81 -3.01 3.40 -9.88
CA GLY A 81 -4.48 3.33 -9.94
C GLY A 81 -5.02 3.45 -11.36
N ARG A 82 -4.50 4.40 -12.15
CA ARG A 82 -4.87 4.56 -13.57
C ARG A 82 -4.54 3.30 -14.39
N THR A 83 -3.44 2.60 -14.09
CA THR A 83 -3.09 1.35 -14.77
C THR A 83 -4.16 0.26 -14.60
N PHE A 84 -4.80 0.15 -13.42
CA PHE A 84 -5.89 -0.83 -13.23
C PHE A 84 -7.13 -0.47 -14.03
N VAL A 85 -7.49 0.82 -14.06
CA VAL A 85 -8.68 1.30 -14.80
C VAL A 85 -8.50 1.07 -16.30
N HIS A 86 -7.32 1.36 -16.82
CA HIS A 86 -7.04 1.26 -18.26
C HIS A 86 -6.49 -0.10 -18.70
N ARG A 87 -6.21 -1.02 -17.76
CA ARG A 87 -5.57 -2.33 -17.99
C ARG A 87 -4.28 -2.26 -18.80
N THR A 88 -3.50 -1.20 -18.62
CA THR A 88 -2.25 -0.94 -19.37
C THR A 88 -1.02 -1.53 -18.68
N GLY A 89 -1.12 -2.76 -18.18
CA GLY A 89 -0.01 -3.44 -17.52
C GLY A 89 1.20 -3.61 -18.45
N ARG A 90 2.40 -3.36 -17.93
CA ARG A 90 3.67 -3.71 -18.61
C ARG A 90 4.05 -5.15 -18.24
N GLU A 91 4.86 -5.81 -19.09
CA GLU A 91 5.46 -7.09 -18.72
C GLU A 91 6.23 -6.95 -17.40
N GLY A 92 6.13 -7.98 -16.54
CA GLY A 92 6.73 -7.96 -15.21
C GLY A 92 8.24 -7.73 -15.26
N SER A 93 8.78 -7.09 -14.23
CA SER A 93 10.23 -6.93 -14.09
C SER A 93 10.92 -8.29 -14.13
N ALA A 94 12.08 -8.35 -14.80
CA ALA A 94 12.90 -9.55 -14.82
C ALA A 94 13.13 -10.07 -13.38
N PRO A 95 13.10 -11.39 -13.17
CA PRO A 95 13.36 -11.95 -11.85
C PRO A 95 14.71 -11.46 -11.34
N LEU A 96 14.77 -11.09 -10.06
CA LEU A 96 16.02 -10.73 -9.40
C LEU A 96 16.92 -11.96 -9.46
N ALA A 97 17.94 -11.93 -10.33
CA ALA A 97 18.94 -12.99 -10.38
C ALA A 97 19.64 -13.01 -9.01
N GLY A 98 19.53 -14.15 -8.32
CA GLY A 98 20.22 -14.42 -7.06
C GLY A 98 21.68 -14.76 -7.26
#